data_AF-A0A0B1SR75-F1
#
_entry.id   AF-A0A0B1SR75-F1
#
_cell.length_a   1.000
_cell.length_b   1.000
_cell.length_c   1.000
_cell.angle_alpha   90.00
_cell.angle_beta   90.00
_cell.angle_gamma   90.00
#
_symmetry.space_group_name_H-M   'P 1'
#
loop_
_entity.id
_entity.type
_entity.pdbx_description
1 polymer ?
#
loop_
_entity_poly.entity_id
_entity_poly.type
_entity_poly.pdbx_seq_one_letter_code
_entity_poly.pdbx_strand_id
1 'polypeptide(L)'
;QVIFRIAATLQRVNPHWDQERVFHETRKIVGAVLQRITYFEYLPRILGDEFERRIGAYRGYNNKEFYPFLNEKFQNIGGIPFNEGMFKSIHILNNGIDPLLRGLITLPAKMPQRLSPAVTERIFGNSDLGSINIQRGRDHGVPAFIHWRAFCGLPEVKDFEDLKKTISNQVVIDNLKVIYKHVGAIDMYVGSLLEDPVPHALVGPTLACVIGEQFRRTRDGDR
;
A
#
# COMPACT_ATOMS: atom_id res chain seq x y z
N GLN A 1 -19.22 6.36 12.53
CA GLN A 1 -19.56 6.58 13.95
C GLN A 1 -18.44 7.25 14.76
N VAL A 2 -17.18 6.78 14.73
CA VAL A 2 -16.08 7.28 15.59
C VAL A 2 -15.96 8.81 15.67
N ILE A 3 -15.97 9.51 14.53
CA ILE A 3 -15.86 10.99 14.45
C ILE A 3 -16.92 11.68 15.31
N PHE A 4 -18.20 11.32 15.15
CA PHE A 4 -19.30 11.86 15.94
C PHE A 4 -19.20 11.51 17.43
N ARG A 5 -18.63 10.35 17.79
CA ARG A 5 -18.35 9.96 19.18
C ARG A 5 -17.28 10.86 19.82
N ILE A 6 -16.25 11.24 19.07
CA ILE A 6 -15.22 12.20 19.52
C ILE A 6 -15.85 13.58 19.69
N ALA A 7 -16.53 14.10 18.67
CA ALA A 7 -17.21 15.41 18.71
C ALA A 7 -18.19 15.53 19.89
N ALA A 8 -19.09 14.56 20.06
CA ALA A 8 -20.04 14.55 21.18
C ALA A 8 -19.34 14.46 22.56
N THR A 9 -18.20 13.77 22.64
CA THR A 9 -17.41 13.72 23.88
C THR A 9 -16.74 15.07 24.16
N LEU A 10 -16.16 15.72 23.14
CA LEU A 10 -15.55 17.05 23.26
C LEU A 10 -16.59 18.11 23.67
N GLN A 11 -17.77 18.12 23.04
CA GLN A 11 -18.85 19.04 23.40
C GLN A 11 -19.37 18.81 24.83
N ARG A 12 -19.47 17.56 25.27
CA ARG A 12 -19.91 17.21 26.64
C ARG A 12 -18.87 17.62 27.71
N VAL A 13 -17.59 17.53 27.39
CA VAL A 13 -16.49 17.95 28.30
C VAL A 13 -16.28 19.47 28.26
N ASN A 14 -16.57 20.11 27.11
CA ASN A 14 -16.46 21.56 26.92
C ASN A 14 -17.80 22.14 26.43
N PRO A 15 -18.83 22.29 27.30
CA PRO A 15 -20.13 22.83 26.90
C PRO A 15 -20.09 24.29 26.39
N HIS A 16 -18.97 24.98 26.60
CA HIS A 16 -18.72 26.36 26.19
C HIS A 16 -18.05 26.47 24.80
N TRP A 17 -17.71 25.36 24.14
CA TRP A 17 -17.19 25.37 22.77
C TRP A 17 -18.34 25.45 21.76
N ASP A 18 -18.16 26.27 20.72
CA ASP A 18 -19.01 26.26 19.54
C ASP A 18 -18.75 25.04 18.64
N GLN A 19 -19.60 24.88 17.62
CA GLN A 19 -19.53 23.75 16.70
C GLN A 19 -18.29 23.78 15.80
N GLU A 20 -17.74 24.97 15.50
CA GLU A 20 -16.53 25.11 14.69
C GLU A 20 -15.31 24.60 15.47
N ARG A 21 -15.16 25.00 16.73
CA ARG A 21 -14.09 24.52 17.60
C ARG A 21 -14.19 23.01 17.85
N VAL A 22 -15.40 22.49 18.11
CA VAL A 22 -15.62 21.04 18.25
C VAL A 22 -15.28 20.30 16.95
N PHE A 23 -15.62 20.82 15.78
CA PHE A 23 -15.25 20.24 14.49
C PHE A 23 -13.73 20.24 14.27
N HIS A 24 -13.06 21.38 14.47
CA HIS A 24 -11.62 21.50 14.22
C HIS A 24 -10.78 20.65 15.19
N GLU A 25 -11.13 20.57 16.47
CA GLU A 25 -10.44 19.70 17.43
C GLU A 25 -10.75 18.21 17.16
N THR A 26 -11.98 17.86 16.76
CA THR A 26 -12.29 16.49 16.31
C THR A 26 -11.45 16.11 15.08
N ARG A 27 -11.35 17.00 14.09
CA ARG A 27 -10.53 16.81 12.89
C ARG A 27 -9.06 16.63 13.24
N LYS A 28 -8.53 17.42 14.18
CA LYS A 28 -7.16 17.34 14.67
C LYS A 28 -6.87 15.99 15.35
N ILE A 29 -7.76 15.52 16.23
CA ILE A 29 -7.64 14.21 16.88
C ILE A 29 -7.69 13.08 15.84
N VAL A 30 -8.62 13.12 14.88
CA VAL A 30 -8.73 12.11 13.82
C VAL A 30 -7.48 12.08 12.94
N GLY A 31 -6.92 13.25 12.60
CA GLY A 31 -5.64 13.37 11.90
C GLY A 31 -4.49 12.73 12.67
N ALA A 32 -4.35 13.03 13.97
CA ALA A 32 -3.32 12.45 14.83
C ALA A 32 -3.47 10.93 14.99
N VAL A 33 -4.69 10.39 15.04
CA VAL A 33 -4.95 8.94 15.05
C VAL A 33 -4.52 8.29 13.73
N LEU A 34 -4.85 8.89 12.58
CA LEU A 34 -4.41 8.39 11.27
C LEU A 34 -2.88 8.45 11.11
N GLN A 35 -2.24 9.53 11.57
CA GLN A 35 -0.78 9.62 11.63
C GLN A 35 -0.19 8.53 12.54
N ARG A 36 -0.74 8.32 13.74
CA ARG A 36 -0.27 7.28 14.68
C ARG A 36 -0.32 5.89 14.05
N ILE A 37 -1.45 5.50 13.45
CA ILE A 37 -1.60 4.19 12.79
C ILE A 37 -0.64 4.10 11.59
N THR A 38 -0.54 5.14 10.76
CA THR A 38 0.34 5.14 9.58
C THR A 38 1.80 4.94 9.97
N TYR A 39 2.32 5.74 10.91
CA TYR A 39 3.72 5.74 11.27
C TYR A 39 4.13 4.64 12.27
N PHE A 40 3.23 4.07 13.07
CA PHE A 40 3.60 3.06 14.08
C PHE A 40 3.01 1.65 13.82
N GLU A 41 2.03 1.50 12.92
CA GLU A 41 1.38 0.21 12.65
C GLU A 41 1.46 -0.23 11.18
N TYR A 42 1.36 0.71 10.22
CA TYR A 42 1.38 0.42 8.78
C TYR A 42 2.78 0.44 8.15
N LEU A 43 3.52 1.56 8.24
CA LEU A 43 4.87 1.66 7.68
C LEU A 43 5.87 0.59 8.20
N PRO A 44 5.81 0.10 9.46
CA PRO A 44 6.64 -1.05 9.88
C PRO A 44 6.43 -2.31 9.02
N ARG A 45 5.24 -2.50 8.44
CA ARG A 45 4.92 -3.65 7.60
C ARG A 45 5.50 -3.48 6.20
N ILE A 46 5.37 -2.28 5.65
CA ILE A 46 5.84 -1.97 4.30
C ILE A 46 7.36 -2.06 4.24
N LEU A 47 8.05 -1.49 5.23
CA LEU A 47 9.50 -1.23 5.19
C LEU A 47 10.37 -2.26 5.93
N GLY A 48 9.82 -3.10 6.82
CA GLY A 48 10.56 -4.22 7.43
C GLY A 48 11.83 -3.81 8.16
N ASP A 49 12.98 -4.39 7.84
CA ASP A 49 14.24 -4.03 8.50
C ASP A 49 14.84 -2.70 8.01
N GLU A 50 14.47 -2.23 6.80
CA GLU A 50 14.67 -0.82 6.42
C GLU A 50 13.81 0.13 7.26
N PHE A 51 12.80 -0.37 7.98
CA PHE A 51 12.03 0.44 8.93
C PHE A 51 12.82 0.76 10.18
N GLU A 52 13.61 -0.14 10.77
CA GLU A 52 14.50 0.24 11.90
C GLU A 52 15.56 1.25 11.44
N ARG A 53 16.14 1.04 10.25
CA ARG A 53 17.14 1.95 9.68
C ARG A 53 16.59 3.36 9.33
N ARG A 54 15.28 3.60 9.48
CA ARG A 54 14.61 4.87 9.12
C ARG A 54 13.61 5.40 10.18
N ILE A 55 12.90 4.56 10.94
CA ILE A 55 11.73 4.89 11.81
C ILE A 55 11.49 3.98 13.08
N GLY A 56 11.44 2.63 13.04
CA GLY A 56 11.44 1.70 14.23
C GLY A 56 10.18 0.83 14.58
N ALA A 57 10.29 -0.49 14.84
CA ALA A 57 9.42 -1.55 14.25
C ALA A 57 8.68 -2.61 15.14
N TYR A 58 7.85 -3.47 14.48
CA TYR A 58 7.49 -4.88 14.81
C TYR A 58 6.86 -5.63 13.57
N ARG A 59 6.61 -6.97 13.60
CA ARG A 59 6.27 -7.90 12.45
C ARG A 59 4.92 -8.66 12.69
N GLY A 60 4.17 -9.40 11.82
CA GLY A 60 3.99 -9.60 10.34
C GLY A 60 2.74 -10.52 10.04
N TYR A 61 2.07 -10.52 8.86
CA TYR A 61 0.84 -11.34 8.54
C TYR A 61 0.58 -11.57 7.00
N ASN A 62 -0.13 -12.65 6.55
CA ASN A 62 -0.13 -13.21 5.14
C ASN A 62 -1.18 -14.37 4.94
N ASN A 63 -2.03 -14.64 3.90
CA ASN A 63 -2.54 -14.04 2.62
C ASN A 63 -4.05 -14.47 2.33
N LYS A 64 -4.95 -13.67 1.67
CA LYS A 64 -6.16 -14.13 0.88
C LYS A 64 -6.88 -13.04 0.00
N GLU A 65 -7.65 -13.42 -1.04
CA GLU A 65 -8.15 -12.54 -2.14
C GLU A 65 -9.70 -12.30 -2.26
N PHE A 66 -10.52 -12.71 -1.29
CA PHE A 66 -11.99 -12.53 -1.32
C PHE A 66 -12.42 -11.81 -0.06
N TYR A 67 -13.34 -10.83 -0.12
CA TYR A 67 -13.86 -10.14 1.08
C TYR A 67 -15.05 -10.90 1.68
N PRO A 68 -14.90 -11.72 2.73
CA PRO A 68 -16.03 -12.37 3.36
C PRO A 68 -16.77 -11.34 4.22
N PHE A 69 -18.09 -11.47 4.25
CA PHE A 69 -18.91 -10.87 5.28
C PHE A 69 -18.98 -11.85 6.43
N LEU A 70 -18.54 -11.43 7.62
CA LEU A 70 -18.58 -12.27 8.82
C LEU A 70 -19.61 -11.77 9.82
N ASN A 71 -20.37 -12.71 10.40
CA ASN A 71 -21.27 -12.41 11.52
C ASN A 71 -20.47 -12.16 12.83
N GLU A 72 -21.18 -11.87 13.92
CA GLU A 72 -20.60 -11.62 15.24
C GLU A 72 -19.80 -12.81 15.80
N LYS A 73 -20.08 -14.02 15.35
CA LYS A 73 -19.38 -15.27 15.71
C LYS A 73 -18.21 -15.58 14.76
N PHE A 74 -17.80 -14.61 13.94
CA PHE A 74 -16.78 -14.74 12.88
C PHE A 74 -17.09 -15.84 11.83
N GLN A 75 -18.35 -16.25 11.71
CA GLN A 75 -18.77 -17.22 10.70
C GLN A 75 -19.05 -16.50 9.38
N ASN A 76 -18.67 -17.12 8.26
CA ASN A 76 -18.90 -16.60 6.92
C ASN A 76 -20.41 -16.62 6.58
N ILE A 77 -20.95 -15.45 6.24
CA ILE A 77 -22.35 -15.25 5.83
C ILE A 77 -22.47 -14.74 4.38
N GLY A 78 -21.39 -14.81 3.60
CA GLY A 78 -21.32 -14.34 2.22
C GLY A 78 -20.03 -13.54 1.98
N GLY A 79 -20.00 -12.74 0.91
CA GLY A 79 -18.87 -11.88 0.60
C GLY A 79 -18.83 -11.51 -0.88
N ILE A 80 -17.82 -10.73 -1.26
CA ILE A 80 -17.81 -10.02 -2.54
C ILE A 80 -16.45 -10.21 -3.25
N PRO A 81 -16.43 -10.67 -4.52
CA PRO A 81 -15.25 -10.61 -5.38
C PRO A 81 -14.76 -9.17 -5.57
N PHE A 82 -13.45 -8.94 -5.52
CA PHE A 82 -12.85 -7.59 -5.55
C PHE A 82 -13.44 -6.67 -6.64
N ASN A 83 -13.51 -7.17 -7.88
CA ASN A 83 -14.05 -6.47 -9.05
C ASN A 83 -15.54 -6.13 -8.92
N GLU A 84 -16.31 -6.90 -8.17
CA GLU A 84 -17.75 -6.68 -8.00
C GLU A 84 -18.10 -5.71 -6.87
N GLY A 85 -17.21 -5.51 -5.90
CA GLY A 85 -17.39 -4.53 -4.83
C GLY A 85 -17.03 -3.10 -5.24
N MET A 86 -16.17 -2.94 -6.26
CA MET A 86 -15.73 -1.63 -6.75
C MET A 86 -16.93 -0.76 -7.16
N PHE A 87 -17.02 0.44 -6.56
CA PHE A 87 -18.07 1.44 -6.77
C PHE A 87 -19.51 1.01 -6.42
N LYS A 88 -19.75 -0.18 -5.84
CA LYS A 88 -21.09 -0.66 -5.47
C LYS A 88 -21.40 -0.45 -3.99
N SER A 89 -21.83 0.77 -3.63
CA SER A 89 -22.24 1.13 -2.27
C SER A 89 -23.43 0.31 -1.72
N ILE A 90 -24.28 -0.25 -2.59
CA ILE A 90 -25.48 -1.03 -2.22
C ILE A 90 -25.20 -2.17 -1.23
N HIS A 91 -24.03 -2.81 -1.32
CA HIS A 91 -23.67 -3.90 -0.40
C HIS A 91 -23.47 -3.41 1.04
N ILE A 92 -22.96 -2.18 1.22
CA ILE A 92 -22.79 -1.53 2.53
C ILE A 92 -24.14 -1.01 3.03
N LEU A 93 -24.98 -0.47 2.14
CA LEU A 93 -26.32 0.00 2.49
C LEU A 93 -27.21 -1.14 3.00
N ASN A 94 -27.10 -2.33 2.42
CA ASN A 94 -27.94 -3.48 2.77
C ASN A 94 -27.45 -4.26 4.02
N ASN A 95 -26.14 -4.28 4.31
CA ASN A 95 -25.55 -5.15 5.34
C ASN A 95 -24.79 -4.38 6.44
N GLY A 96 -24.69 -3.05 6.35
CA GLY A 96 -23.81 -2.25 7.18
C GLY A 96 -22.32 -2.44 6.85
N ILE A 97 -21.45 -1.85 7.67
CA ILE A 97 -19.99 -1.96 7.53
C ILE A 97 -19.39 -3.11 8.35
N ASP A 98 -20.03 -3.50 9.44
CA ASP A 98 -19.49 -4.45 10.42
C ASP A 98 -19.10 -5.83 9.82
N PRO A 99 -19.88 -6.46 8.92
CA PRO A 99 -19.49 -7.74 8.33
C PRO A 99 -18.23 -7.63 7.46
N LEU A 100 -18.08 -6.50 6.75
CA LEU A 100 -16.88 -6.18 5.96
C LEU A 100 -15.68 -5.87 6.86
N LEU A 101 -15.87 -5.14 7.97
CA LEU A 101 -14.80 -4.86 8.93
C LEU A 101 -14.27 -6.14 9.59
N ARG A 102 -15.14 -7.06 9.99
CA ARG A 102 -14.71 -8.39 10.49
C ARG A 102 -13.99 -9.19 9.41
N GLY A 103 -14.42 -9.09 8.16
CA GLY A 103 -13.68 -9.60 7.00
C GLY A 103 -12.28 -9.02 6.90
N LEU A 104 -12.13 -7.68 6.88
CA LEU A 104 -10.83 -6.99 6.77
C LEU A 104 -9.86 -7.26 7.94
N ILE A 105 -10.37 -7.58 9.14
CA ILE A 105 -9.55 -7.91 10.31
C ILE A 105 -9.07 -9.38 10.28
N THR A 106 -9.87 -10.30 9.73
CA THR A 106 -9.52 -11.73 9.62
C THR A 106 -8.80 -12.08 8.34
N LEU A 107 -8.94 -11.28 7.29
CA LEU A 107 -8.21 -11.43 6.04
C LEU A 107 -6.77 -10.92 6.14
N PRO A 108 -5.79 -11.70 5.70
CA PRO A 108 -4.44 -11.19 5.49
C PRO A 108 -4.26 -10.62 4.08
N ALA A 109 -3.44 -9.57 3.96
CA ALA A 109 -3.11 -8.92 2.69
C ALA A 109 -2.25 -9.78 1.74
N LYS A 110 -2.23 -9.41 0.45
CA LYS A 110 -1.42 -10.04 -0.61
C LYS A 110 -0.05 -9.37 -0.76
N MET A 111 0.97 -10.14 -1.14
CA MET A 111 2.32 -9.62 -1.45
C MET A 111 2.31 -8.72 -2.70
N PRO A 112 2.92 -7.52 -2.69
CA PRO A 112 2.93 -6.58 -3.83
C PRO A 112 3.47 -7.15 -5.15
N GLN A 113 4.44 -8.07 -5.08
CA GLN A 113 5.10 -8.72 -6.22
C GLN A 113 4.14 -9.61 -7.04
N ARG A 114 2.88 -9.80 -6.59
CA ARG A 114 1.88 -10.65 -7.23
C ARG A 114 0.58 -9.89 -7.41
N LEU A 115 0.45 -9.15 -8.51
CA LEU A 115 -0.85 -8.66 -8.97
C LEU A 115 -1.85 -9.83 -9.18
N SER A 116 -3.14 -9.56 -9.18
CA SER A 116 -4.18 -10.59 -9.39
C SER A 116 -4.88 -10.41 -10.75
N PRO A 117 -5.42 -11.46 -11.37
CA PRO A 117 -6.23 -11.34 -12.58
C PRO A 117 -7.40 -10.35 -12.46
N ALA A 118 -7.98 -10.20 -11.26
CA ALA A 118 -9.01 -9.20 -10.97
C ALA A 118 -8.52 -7.74 -11.11
N VAL A 119 -7.19 -7.52 -11.11
CA VAL A 119 -6.51 -6.24 -11.26
C VAL A 119 -5.81 -6.10 -12.62
N THR A 120 -5.31 -7.20 -13.21
CA THR A 120 -4.55 -7.19 -14.48
C THR A 120 -5.35 -7.56 -15.72
N GLU A 121 -6.55 -8.12 -15.58
CA GLU A 121 -7.40 -8.49 -16.72
C GLU A 121 -8.80 -7.84 -16.65
N ARG A 122 -9.28 -7.55 -15.43
CA ARG A 122 -10.71 -7.27 -15.17
C ARG A 122 -10.98 -5.99 -14.40
N ILE A 123 -9.97 -5.14 -14.17
CA ILE A 123 -10.23 -3.86 -13.50
C ILE A 123 -11.06 -2.96 -14.44
N PHE A 124 -12.07 -2.28 -13.91
CA PHE A 124 -13.08 -1.56 -14.70
C PHE A 124 -13.76 -2.38 -15.81
N GLY A 125 -13.77 -3.71 -15.70
CA GLY A 125 -14.52 -4.61 -16.57
C GLY A 125 -13.87 -5.04 -17.89
N ASN A 126 -12.63 -4.62 -18.19
CA ASN A 126 -11.72 -5.22 -19.19
C ASN A 126 -10.33 -4.52 -19.29
N SER A 127 -9.86 -3.83 -18.24
CA SER A 127 -8.56 -3.14 -18.24
C SER A 127 -7.50 -3.85 -17.39
N ASP A 128 -6.24 -3.54 -17.67
CA ASP A 128 -5.06 -3.96 -16.90
C ASP A 128 -4.47 -2.78 -16.11
N LEU A 129 -4.50 -2.84 -14.78
CA LEU A 129 -3.88 -1.81 -13.94
C LEU A 129 -2.34 -1.79 -14.07
N GLY A 130 -1.70 -2.92 -14.37
CA GLY A 130 -0.27 -3.03 -14.59
C GLY A 130 0.18 -2.20 -15.80
N SER A 131 -0.41 -2.46 -16.97
CA SER A 131 -0.19 -1.66 -18.18
C SER A 131 -0.56 -0.18 -18.00
N ILE A 132 -1.65 0.14 -17.28
CA ILE A 132 -2.01 1.53 -16.96
C ILE A 132 -0.92 2.22 -16.13
N ASN A 133 -0.35 1.54 -15.13
CA ASN A 133 0.72 2.11 -14.30
C ASN A 133 2.04 2.28 -15.07
N ILE A 134 2.38 1.34 -15.97
CA ILE A 134 3.50 1.49 -16.90
C ILE A 134 3.30 2.71 -17.80
N GLN A 135 2.14 2.83 -18.45
CA GLN A 135 1.86 3.92 -19.37
C GLN A 135 1.82 5.27 -18.65
N ARG A 136 1.26 5.35 -17.43
CA ARG A 136 1.26 6.56 -16.61
C ARG A 136 2.66 6.96 -16.16
N GLY A 137 3.54 5.99 -15.85
CA GLY A 137 4.95 6.27 -15.55
C GLY A 137 5.66 6.96 -16.71
N ARG A 138 5.43 6.49 -17.94
CA ARG A 138 5.99 7.08 -19.17
C ARG A 138 5.40 8.46 -19.48
N ASP A 139 4.09 8.61 -19.36
CA ASP A 139 3.35 9.87 -19.54
C ASP A 139 3.81 10.97 -18.56
N HIS A 140 4.03 10.61 -17.30
CA HIS A 140 4.58 11.50 -16.27
C HIS A 140 6.11 11.72 -16.38
N GLY A 141 6.78 11.16 -17.39
CA GLY A 141 8.23 11.29 -17.58
C GLY A 141 9.08 10.67 -16.46
N VAL A 142 8.58 9.65 -15.75
CA VAL A 142 9.28 9.02 -14.62
C VAL A 142 10.57 8.36 -15.10
N PRO A 143 11.75 8.69 -14.55
CA PRO A 143 13.01 8.08 -14.95
C PRO A 143 13.02 6.56 -14.79
N ALA A 144 13.79 5.88 -15.65
CA ALA A 144 13.95 4.43 -15.61
C ALA A 144 14.48 3.93 -14.25
N PHE A 145 14.16 2.68 -13.93
CA PHE A 145 14.46 1.99 -12.66
C PHE A 145 15.89 2.19 -12.15
N ILE A 146 16.90 2.13 -13.03
CA ILE A 146 18.31 2.29 -12.65
C ILE A 146 18.64 3.67 -12.07
N HIS A 147 17.94 4.74 -12.48
CA HIS A 147 18.16 6.09 -11.93
C HIS A 147 17.64 6.20 -10.50
N TRP A 148 16.53 5.52 -10.18
CA TRP A 148 16.00 5.46 -8.82
C TRP A 148 16.91 4.63 -7.89
N ARG A 149 17.52 3.56 -8.40
CA ARG A 149 18.57 2.83 -7.68
C ARG A 149 19.77 3.71 -7.36
N ALA A 150 20.27 4.47 -8.35
CA ALA A 150 21.38 5.39 -8.17
C ALA A 150 21.06 6.51 -7.16
N PHE A 151 19.87 7.13 -7.26
CA PHE A 151 19.36 8.09 -6.28
C PHE A 151 19.32 7.52 -4.84
N CYS A 152 18.98 6.24 -4.71
CA CYS A 152 18.93 5.53 -3.44
C CYS A 152 20.30 5.01 -2.94
N GLY A 153 21.39 5.25 -3.67
CA GLY A 153 22.72 4.73 -3.33
C GLY A 153 22.83 3.20 -3.41
N LEU A 154 21.95 2.55 -4.16
CA LEU A 154 21.94 1.09 -4.34
C LEU A 154 22.98 0.66 -5.39
N PRO A 155 23.43 -0.61 -5.38
CA PRO A 155 24.39 -1.11 -6.37
C PRO A 155 23.94 -0.84 -7.82
N GLU A 156 24.88 -0.30 -8.60
CA GLU A 156 24.73 -0.02 -10.02
C GLU A 156 24.34 -1.29 -10.80
N VAL A 157 23.57 -1.12 -11.88
CA VAL A 157 23.09 -2.20 -12.74
C VAL A 157 23.39 -1.81 -14.18
N LYS A 158 24.38 -2.49 -14.79
CA LYS A 158 24.85 -2.25 -16.16
C LYS A 158 24.23 -3.22 -17.16
N ASP A 159 23.98 -4.45 -16.73
CA ASP A 159 23.35 -5.50 -17.52
C ASP A 159 22.28 -6.26 -16.70
N PHE A 160 21.65 -7.26 -17.32
CA PHE A 160 20.61 -8.06 -16.68
C PHE A 160 21.14 -9.12 -15.70
N GLU A 161 22.45 -9.37 -15.65
CA GLU A 161 23.07 -10.28 -14.69
C GLU A 161 23.33 -9.56 -13.36
N ASP A 162 23.62 -8.25 -13.37
CA ASP A 162 23.63 -7.40 -12.18
C ASP A 162 22.31 -7.46 -11.38
N LEU A 163 21.16 -7.65 -12.06
CA LEU A 163 19.85 -7.76 -11.41
C LEU A 163 19.75 -8.94 -10.44
N LYS A 164 20.57 -9.99 -10.61
CA LYS A 164 20.63 -11.17 -9.72
C LYS A 164 20.97 -10.82 -8.27
N LYS A 165 21.56 -9.65 -8.04
CA LYS A 165 21.89 -9.09 -6.71
C LYS A 165 20.64 -8.63 -5.93
N THR A 166 19.50 -8.42 -6.61
CA THR A 166 18.24 -7.96 -5.98
C THR A 166 16.97 -8.63 -6.53
N ILE A 167 17.09 -9.57 -7.48
CA ILE A 167 16.01 -10.41 -7.99
C ILE A 167 16.52 -11.86 -8.05
N SER A 168 16.10 -12.70 -7.10
CA SER A 168 16.49 -14.11 -7.01
C SER A 168 15.85 -15.00 -8.08
N ASN A 169 14.71 -14.59 -8.63
CA ASN A 169 13.97 -15.36 -9.63
C ASN A 169 14.56 -15.19 -11.04
N GLN A 170 15.37 -16.15 -11.47
CA GLN A 170 15.98 -16.20 -12.80
C GLN A 170 14.96 -16.03 -13.95
N VAL A 171 13.76 -16.63 -13.84
CA VAL A 171 12.72 -16.55 -14.88
C VAL A 171 12.19 -15.11 -15.04
N VAL A 172 12.15 -14.33 -13.95
CA VAL A 172 11.79 -12.91 -14.01
C VAL A 172 12.88 -12.11 -14.74
N ILE A 173 14.15 -12.37 -14.47
CA ILE A 173 15.28 -11.72 -15.16
C ILE A 173 15.28 -12.05 -16.65
N ASP A 174 15.04 -13.31 -17.03
CA ASP A 174 15.05 -13.71 -18.43
C ASP A 174 13.82 -13.19 -19.20
N ASN A 175 12.65 -13.08 -18.55
CA ASN A 175 11.52 -12.36 -19.11
C ASN A 175 11.82 -10.86 -19.30
N LEU A 176 12.55 -10.22 -18.37
CA LEU A 176 12.99 -8.83 -18.52
C LEU A 176 13.95 -8.65 -19.70
N LYS A 177 14.86 -9.61 -19.96
CA LYS A 177 15.74 -9.62 -21.16
C LYS A 177 14.96 -9.71 -22.47
N VAL A 178 13.82 -10.40 -22.48
CA VAL A 178 12.95 -10.53 -23.67
C VAL A 178 12.12 -9.25 -23.90
N ILE A 179 11.65 -8.61 -22.83
CA ILE A 179 10.75 -7.44 -22.91
C ILE A 179 11.52 -6.12 -23.12
N TYR A 180 12.70 -5.96 -22.48
CA TYR A 180 13.48 -4.73 -22.50
C TYR A 180 14.81 -4.91 -23.24
N LYS A 181 15.16 -3.98 -24.12
CA LYS A 181 16.41 -4.03 -24.91
C LYS A 181 17.68 -3.84 -24.07
N HIS A 182 17.58 -3.15 -22.93
CA HIS A 182 18.65 -2.91 -21.97
C HIS A 182 18.05 -2.53 -20.61
N VAL A 183 18.80 -2.71 -19.52
CA VAL A 183 18.32 -2.41 -18.15
C VAL A 183 17.92 -0.95 -17.93
N GLY A 184 18.57 -0.02 -18.63
CA GLY A 184 18.20 1.40 -18.63
C GLY A 184 16.86 1.74 -19.29
N ALA A 185 16.17 0.77 -19.90
CA ALA A 185 14.81 0.93 -20.42
C ALA A 185 13.72 0.40 -19.46
N ILE A 186 14.09 -0.24 -18.35
CA ILE A 186 13.13 -0.82 -17.40
C ILE A 186 12.34 0.29 -16.70
N ASP A 187 11.02 0.28 -16.84
CA ASP A 187 10.13 1.22 -16.17
C ASP A 187 10.26 1.10 -14.64
N MET A 188 10.30 2.23 -13.92
CA MET A 188 10.46 2.27 -12.46
C MET A 188 9.45 1.37 -11.71
N TYR A 189 8.18 1.41 -12.14
CA TYR A 189 7.11 0.57 -11.61
C TYR A 189 7.40 -0.92 -11.74
N VAL A 190 7.91 -1.36 -12.91
CA VAL A 190 8.19 -2.77 -13.20
C VAL A 190 9.41 -3.24 -12.44
N GLY A 191 10.55 -2.55 -12.57
CA GLY A 191 11.80 -2.96 -11.92
C GLY A 191 11.66 -3.04 -10.39
N SER A 192 11.02 -2.05 -9.79
CA SER A 192 10.90 -1.94 -8.33
C SER A 192 9.82 -2.84 -7.70
N LEU A 193 8.86 -3.36 -8.48
CA LEU A 193 7.94 -4.43 -8.07
C LEU A 193 8.51 -5.84 -8.24
N LEU A 194 9.59 -5.99 -9.01
CA LEU A 194 10.24 -7.28 -9.26
C LEU A 194 11.48 -7.51 -8.37
N GLU A 195 11.93 -6.49 -7.64
CA GLU A 195 12.89 -6.66 -6.55
C GLU A 195 12.32 -7.55 -5.43
N ASP A 196 13.15 -8.45 -4.92
CA ASP A 196 12.82 -9.26 -3.74
C ASP A 196 12.59 -8.34 -2.52
N PRO A 197 11.62 -8.67 -1.63
CA PRO A 197 11.43 -7.93 -0.41
C PRO A 197 12.69 -7.86 0.45
N VAL A 198 12.97 -6.68 1.00
CA VAL A 198 13.92 -6.56 2.13
C VAL A 198 13.46 -7.47 3.27
N PRO A 199 14.36 -8.09 4.06
CA PRO A 199 13.98 -8.87 5.24
C PRO A 199 12.90 -8.18 6.09
N HIS A 200 11.85 -8.95 6.38
CA HIS A 200 10.64 -8.54 7.10
C HIS A 200 9.79 -7.42 6.47
N ALA A 201 10.11 -6.96 5.26
CA ALA A 201 9.37 -5.95 4.50
C ALA A 201 8.36 -6.57 3.53
N LEU A 202 7.54 -5.73 2.90
CA LEU A 202 6.67 -6.13 1.79
C LEU A 202 7.21 -5.68 0.42
N VAL A 203 8.23 -4.81 0.39
CA VAL A 203 8.78 -4.21 -0.84
C VAL A 203 10.30 -4.35 -0.93
N GLY A 204 10.84 -4.29 -2.14
CA GLY A 204 12.28 -4.31 -2.39
C GLY A 204 12.99 -2.99 -2.04
N PRO A 205 14.34 -2.98 -2.04
CA PRO A 205 15.14 -1.87 -1.52
C PRO A 205 14.90 -0.52 -2.23
N THR A 206 14.58 -0.51 -3.52
CA THR A 206 14.28 0.73 -4.25
C THR A 206 12.96 1.35 -3.78
N LEU A 207 11.90 0.54 -3.66
CA LEU A 207 10.63 1.01 -3.08
C LEU A 207 10.77 1.38 -1.60
N ALA A 208 11.51 0.59 -0.81
CA ALA A 208 11.73 0.88 0.60
C ALA A 208 12.43 2.24 0.81
N CYS A 209 13.40 2.54 -0.06
CA CYS A 209 14.06 3.84 -0.10
C CYS A 209 13.10 5.00 -0.45
N VAL A 210 12.40 4.90 -1.58
CA VAL A 210 11.54 6.00 -2.09
C VAL A 210 10.35 6.26 -1.15
N ILE A 211 9.70 5.20 -0.68
CA ILE A 211 8.60 5.29 0.30
C ILE A 211 9.13 5.86 1.62
N GLY A 212 10.25 5.33 2.13
CA GLY A 212 10.85 5.77 3.39
C GLY A 212 11.23 7.25 3.38
N GLU A 213 11.86 7.74 2.31
CA GLU A 213 12.24 9.15 2.19
C GLU A 213 11.03 10.09 2.02
N GLN A 214 9.99 9.67 1.28
CA GLN A 214 8.77 10.46 1.16
C GLN A 214 8.03 10.57 2.49
N PHE A 215 7.80 9.46 3.20
CA PHE A 215 7.13 9.51 4.50
C PHE A 215 7.96 10.23 5.57
N ARG A 216 9.30 10.09 5.53
CA ARG A 216 10.20 10.88 6.38
C ARG A 216 10.02 12.39 6.14
N ARG A 217 10.05 12.85 4.88
CA ARG A 217 9.84 14.27 4.53
C ARG A 217 8.45 14.77 4.94
N THR A 218 7.40 13.97 4.74
CA THR A 218 6.04 14.32 5.14
C THR A 218 5.91 14.46 6.67
N ARG A 219 6.60 13.63 7.46
CA ARG A 219 6.65 13.76 8.92
C ARG A 219 7.47 14.96 9.37
N ASP A 220 8.67 15.12 8.81
CA ASP A 220 9.66 16.12 9.25
C ASP A 220 9.29 17.56 8.81
N GLY A 221 8.30 17.72 7.92
CA GLY A 221 7.83 19.00 7.37
C GLY A 221 6.39 19.39 7.71
N ASP A 222 5.68 18.66 8.57
CA ASP A 222 4.32 18.99 9.04
C ASP A 222 4.38 19.81 10.36
N ARG A 223 3.54 20.85 10.52
CA ARG A 223 3.78 21.93 11.52
C ARG A 223 2.54 22.69 12.04
#